data_AF-A0A0D0AYE3-F1
#
_entry.id   AF-A0A0D0AYE3-F1
#
_cell.length_a   1.000
_cell.length_b   1.000
_cell.length_c   1.000
_cell.angle_alpha   90.00
_cell.angle_beta   90.00
_cell.angle_gamma   90.00
#
_symmetry.space_group_name_H-M   'P 1'
#
loop_
_entity.id
_entity.type
_entity.pdbx_description
1 polymer ?
#
loop_
_entity_poly.entity_id
_entity_poly.type
_entity_poly.pdbx_seq_one_letter_code
_entity_poly.pdbx_strand_id
1 'polypeptide(L)'
;MSDHGENSQATASSGPDPTTITETSSDLACVERCSELINQYRLGRNRKADTILELREILVDSPAVRSGRNLNEALDVFITMLDDIDLSNREAATHPWQHFKDVPTYC
;
A
#
# COMPACT_ATOMS: atom_id res chain seq x y z
N MET A 1 27.86 -0.59 65.27
CA MET A 1 26.56 -0.20 64.69
C MET A 1 26.89 0.54 63.42
N SER A 2 26.81 -0.15 62.27
CA SER A 2 27.39 0.32 61.01
C SER A 2 26.31 0.58 59.96
N ASP A 3 26.41 1.79 59.39
CA ASP A 3 26.21 2.19 58.00
C ASP A 3 24.84 2.09 57.31
N HIS A 4 24.34 3.27 56.93
CA HIS A 4 23.37 3.50 55.87
C HIS A 4 24.06 3.29 54.51
N GLY A 5 23.76 2.16 53.85
CA GLY A 5 24.18 1.90 52.48
C GLY A 5 23.04 2.15 51.49
N GLU A 6 22.99 3.36 50.96
CA GLU A 6 22.27 3.72 49.74
C GLU A 6 22.88 2.92 48.56
N ASN A 7 22.08 2.14 47.82
CA ASN A 7 22.51 1.54 46.56
C ASN A 7 21.52 1.89 45.44
N SER A 8 21.89 2.95 44.72
CA SER A 8 21.29 3.38 43.47
C SER A 8 21.76 2.50 42.30
N GLN A 9 20.78 1.93 41.60
CA GLN A 9 20.68 1.84 40.14
C GLN A 9 21.83 1.23 39.32
N ALA A 10 21.56 0.04 38.78
CA ALA A 10 22.03 -0.37 37.45
C ALA A 10 21.03 -1.36 36.83
N THR A 11 19.83 -0.91 36.47
CA THR A 11 19.00 -1.63 35.50
C THR A 11 19.49 -1.24 34.11
N ALA A 12 20.11 -2.21 33.46
CA ALA A 12 20.67 -2.09 32.12
C ALA A 12 19.65 -1.51 31.13
N SER A 13 20.13 -0.58 30.30
CA SER A 13 19.43 -0.03 29.15
C SER A 13 18.77 -1.13 28.31
N SER A 14 17.45 -1.22 28.39
CA SER A 14 16.65 -1.69 27.26
C SER A 14 16.34 -0.47 26.41
N GLY A 15 17.35 0.00 25.67
CA GLY A 15 17.08 0.90 24.56
C GLY A 15 16.23 0.15 23.53
N PRO A 16 15.24 0.79 22.89
CA PRO A 16 14.51 0.16 21.80
C PRO A 16 15.52 -0.27 20.73
N ASP A 17 15.46 -1.54 20.35
CA ASP A 17 16.26 -2.12 19.27
C ASP A 17 16.23 -1.18 18.05
N PRO A 18 17.37 -0.65 17.57
CA PRO A 18 17.41 0.31 16.46
C PRO A 18 17.08 -0.31 15.10
N THR A 19 16.71 -1.59 15.06
CA THR A 19 16.39 -2.36 13.84
C THR A 19 14.93 -2.24 13.41
N THR A 20 14.00 -1.86 14.29
CA THR A 20 12.56 -1.94 13.98
C THR A 20 12.00 -0.74 13.21
N ILE A 21 12.74 0.37 13.10
CA ILE A 21 12.19 1.64 12.56
C ILE A 21 12.47 1.81 11.06
N THR A 22 13.49 1.12 10.53
CA THR A 22 13.92 1.30 9.12
C THR A 22 13.15 0.41 8.14
N GLU A 23 12.71 -0.78 8.54
CA GLU A 23 11.95 -1.70 7.67
C GLU A 23 10.56 -1.16 7.32
N THR A 24 9.87 -0.54 8.28
CA THR A 24 8.52 0.03 8.08
C THR A 24 8.50 1.17 7.09
N SER A 25 9.58 1.97 7.02
CA SER A 25 9.67 3.10 6.10
C SER A 25 9.79 2.67 4.64
N SER A 26 10.40 1.51 4.38
CA SER A 26 10.59 1.00 3.01
C SER A 26 9.32 0.32 2.47
N ASP A 27 8.58 -0.36 3.36
CA ASP A 27 7.30 -0.99 3.00
C ASP A 27 6.22 0.07 2.72
N LEU A 28 6.16 1.13 3.53
CA LEU A 28 5.23 2.25 3.32
C LEU A 28 5.50 2.95 1.97
N ALA A 29 6.76 3.23 1.65
CA ALA A 29 7.13 3.87 0.38
C ALA A 29 6.76 3.01 -0.84
N CYS A 30 6.88 1.67 -0.73
CA CYS A 30 6.43 0.73 -1.75
C CYS A 30 4.91 0.84 -1.95
N VAL A 31 4.13 0.80 -0.86
CA VAL A 31 2.67 0.89 -0.91
C VAL A 31 2.20 2.23 -1.47
N GLU A 32 2.83 3.33 -1.10
CA GLU A 32 2.51 4.67 -1.62
C GLU A 32 2.74 4.75 -3.14
N ARG A 33 3.88 4.27 -3.63
CA ARG A 33 4.19 4.24 -5.07
C ARG A 33 3.23 3.33 -5.84
N CYS A 34 2.93 2.14 -5.33
CA CYS A 34 1.95 1.25 -5.95
C CYS A 34 0.57 1.92 -6.00
N SER A 35 0.14 2.58 -4.92
CA SER A 35 -1.14 3.28 -4.86
C SER A 35 -1.22 4.44 -5.85
N GLU A 36 -0.14 5.20 -5.99
CA GLU A 36 -0.05 6.28 -6.98
C GLU A 36 -0.20 5.75 -8.41
N LEU A 37 0.47 4.64 -8.74
CA LEU A 37 0.34 4.01 -10.05
C LEU A 37 -1.07 3.53 -10.37
N ILE A 38 -1.72 2.87 -9.40
CA ILE A 38 -3.12 2.47 -9.54
C ILE A 38 -4.01 3.71 -9.77
N ASN A 39 -3.76 4.81 -9.06
CA ASN A 39 -4.52 6.04 -9.25
C ASN A 39 -4.29 6.67 -10.63
N GLN A 40 -3.04 6.67 -11.13
CA GLN A 40 -2.75 7.12 -12.49
C GLN A 40 -3.44 6.26 -13.54
N TYR A 41 -3.51 4.94 -13.33
CA TYR A 41 -4.28 4.02 -14.17
C TYR A 41 -5.78 4.35 -14.17
N ARG A 42 -6.38 4.56 -12.98
CA ARG A 42 -7.80 4.96 -12.85
C ARG A 42 -8.13 6.23 -13.61
N LEU A 43 -7.19 7.18 -13.67
CA LEU A 43 -7.33 8.43 -14.41
C LEU A 43 -7.09 8.29 -15.92
N GLY A 44 -6.81 7.08 -16.41
CA GLY A 44 -6.51 6.81 -17.81
C GLY A 44 -5.18 7.38 -18.29
N ARG A 45 -4.24 7.67 -17.37
CA ARG A 45 -2.94 8.26 -17.70
C ARG A 45 -1.93 7.21 -18.18
N ASN A 46 -2.06 5.97 -17.72
CA ASN A 46 -1.18 4.86 -18.06
C ASN A 46 -1.97 3.70 -18.67
N ARG A 47 -1.32 2.92 -19.53
CA ARG A 47 -1.91 1.65 -20.02
C ARG A 47 -1.65 0.55 -19.00
N LYS A 48 -2.53 -0.46 -18.98
CA LYS A 48 -2.47 -1.57 -18.03
C LYS A 48 -1.10 -2.28 -18.06
N ALA A 49 -0.59 -2.54 -19.26
CA ALA A 49 0.70 -3.20 -19.45
C ALA A 49 1.86 -2.41 -18.83
N ASP A 50 1.89 -1.09 -19.03
CA ASP A 50 2.91 -0.20 -18.47
C ASP A 50 2.80 -0.16 -16.93
N THR A 51 1.58 -0.05 -16.41
CA THR A 51 1.33 -0.09 -14.95
C THR A 51 1.78 -1.40 -14.31
N ILE A 52 1.56 -2.55 -14.96
CA ILE A 52 2.00 -3.87 -14.46
C ILE A 52 3.53 -3.97 -14.43
N LEU A 53 4.22 -3.48 -15.46
CA LEU A 53 5.67 -3.47 -15.51
C LEU A 53 6.26 -2.63 -14.36
N GLU A 54 5.71 -1.44 -14.14
CA GLU A 54 6.20 -0.52 -13.11
C GLU A 54 5.87 -1.01 -11.69
N LEU A 55 4.70 -1.61 -11.48
CA LEU A 55 4.35 -2.30 -10.22
C LEU A 55 5.33 -3.44 -9.93
N ARG A 56 5.74 -4.21 -10.96
CA ARG A 56 6.72 -5.28 -10.79
C ARG A 56 8.07 -4.74 -10.35
N GLU A 57 8.51 -3.62 -10.91
CA GLU A 57 9.77 -2.98 -10.50
C GLU A 57 9.71 -2.51 -9.06
N ILE A 58 8.64 -1.84 -8.64
CA ILE A 58 8.49 -1.41 -7.24
C ILE A 58 8.43 -2.59 -6.27
N LEU A 59 7.67 -3.64 -6.62
CA LEU A 59 7.50 -4.81 -5.77
C LEU A 59 8.76 -5.65 -5.66
N VAL A 60 9.61 -5.72 -6.69
CA VAL A 60 10.90 -6.45 -6.60
C VAL A 60 11.83 -5.81 -5.56
N ASP A 61 11.74 -4.50 -5.40
CA ASP A 61 12.52 -3.73 -4.43
C ASP A 61 11.88 -3.72 -3.03
N SER A 62 10.64 -4.20 -2.90
CA SER A 62 9.93 -4.27 -1.61
C SER A 62 10.62 -5.22 -0.62
N PRO A 63 10.80 -4.81 0.65
CA PRO A 63 11.31 -5.70 1.70
C PRO A 63 10.51 -7.00 1.81
N ALA A 64 9.18 -6.94 1.65
CA ALA A 64 8.31 -8.09 1.77
C ALA A 64 8.62 -9.19 0.73
N VAL A 65 8.87 -8.80 -0.53
CA VAL A 65 9.24 -9.74 -1.60
C VAL A 65 10.66 -10.24 -1.40
N ARG A 66 11.60 -9.36 -0.99
CA ARG A 66 12.99 -9.73 -0.69
C ARG A 66 13.10 -10.72 0.48
N SER A 67 12.19 -10.64 1.45
CA SER A 67 12.08 -11.55 2.60
C SER A 67 11.41 -12.87 2.26
N GLY A 68 11.06 -13.12 0.99
CA GLY A 68 10.59 -14.41 0.51
C GLY A 68 9.09 -14.48 0.19
N ARG A 69 8.34 -13.37 0.25
CA ARG A 69 6.99 -13.36 -0.35
C ARG A 69 7.08 -13.52 -1.86
N ASN A 70 6.13 -14.26 -2.42
CA ASN A 70 6.08 -14.50 -3.85
C ASN A 70 5.68 -13.20 -4.58
N LEU A 71 6.58 -12.68 -5.40
CA LEU A 71 6.35 -11.52 -6.26
C LEU A 71 5.10 -11.69 -7.14
N ASN A 72 4.88 -12.90 -7.66
CA ASN A 72 3.75 -13.16 -8.54
C ASN A 72 2.43 -13.10 -7.79
N GLU A 73 2.37 -13.59 -6.54
CA GLU A 73 1.17 -13.47 -5.71
C GLU A 73 0.89 -12.00 -5.37
N ALA A 74 1.92 -11.21 -5.05
CA ALA A 74 1.76 -9.79 -4.79
C ALA A 74 1.26 -9.05 -6.05
N LEU A 75 1.83 -9.34 -7.22
CA LEU A 75 1.41 -8.76 -8.50
C LEU A 75 -0.02 -9.15 -8.87
N ASP A 76 -0.44 -10.38 -8.62
CA ASP A 76 -1.78 -10.89 -8.94
C ASP A 76 -2.88 -10.07 -8.25
N VAL A 77 -2.65 -9.66 -6.99
CA VAL A 77 -3.56 -8.77 -6.26
C VAL A 77 -3.74 -7.43 -6.98
N PHE A 78 -2.65 -6.82 -7.45
CA PHE A 78 -2.74 -5.55 -8.17
C PHE A 78 -3.35 -5.71 -9.56
N ILE A 79 -3.05 -6.80 -10.27
CA ILE A 79 -3.67 -7.10 -11.57
C ILE A 79 -5.18 -7.23 -11.42
N THR A 80 -5.65 -7.94 -10.39
CA THR A 80 -7.07 -8.08 -10.07
C THR A 80 -7.72 -6.71 -9.82
N MET A 81 -7.06 -5.84 -9.04
CA MET A 81 -7.55 -4.48 -8.84
C MET A 81 -7.64 -3.67 -10.14
N LEU A 82 -6.67 -3.82 -11.05
CA LEU A 82 -6.70 -3.15 -12.36
C LEU A 82 -7.86 -3.67 -13.23
N ASP A 83 -8.14 -4.97 -13.19
CA ASP A 83 -9.30 -5.57 -13.86
C ASP A 83 -10.64 -5.07 -13.30
N ASP A 84 -10.76 -4.92 -11.97
CA ASP A 84 -11.95 -4.35 -11.34
C ASP A 84 -12.19 -2.89 -11.75
N ILE A 85 -11.10 -2.11 -11.93
CA ILE A 85 -11.17 -0.74 -12.44
C ILE A 85 -11.66 -0.73 -13.89
N ASP A 86 -11.14 -1.62 -14.74
CA ASP A 86 -11.58 -1.73 -16.14
C ASP A 86 -13.05 -2.12 -16.23
N LEU A 87 -13.48 -3.07 -15.41
CA LEU A 87 -14.87 -3.49 -15.32
C LEU A 87 -15.77 -2.32 -14.90
N SER A 88 -15.41 -1.63 -13.82
CA SER A 88 -16.13 -0.47 -13.31
C SER A 88 -16.26 0.64 -14.36
N ASN A 89 -15.17 0.92 -15.08
CA ASN A 89 -15.14 1.92 -16.15
C ASN A 89 -16.05 1.52 -17.32
N ARG A 90 -16.07 0.23 -17.68
CA ARG A 90 -16.93 -0.30 -18.74
C ARG A 90 -18.42 -0.24 -18.35
N GLU A 91 -18.76 -0.57 -17.11
CA GLU A 91 -20.13 -0.47 -16.59
C GLU A 91 -20.60 0.99 -16.56
N ALA A 92 -19.77 1.92 -16.07
CA ALA A 92 -20.05 3.35 -16.08
C ALA A 92 -20.27 3.90 -17.49
N ALA A 93 -19.47 3.46 -18.47
CA ALA A 93 -19.64 3.82 -19.88
C ALA A 93 -20.92 3.26 -20.51
N THR A 94 -21.42 2.12 -20.00
CA THR A 94 -22.63 1.46 -20.52
C THR A 94 -23.92 2.07 -19.94
N HIS A 95 -23.86 2.66 -18.73
CA HIS A 95 -25.01 3.26 -18.04
C HIS A 95 -24.82 4.74 -17.63
N PRO A 96 -24.45 5.66 -18.54
CA PRO A 96 -24.20 7.05 -18.17
C PRO A 96 -25.43 7.80 -17.62
N TRP A 97 -26.64 7.30 -17.89
CA TRP A 97 -27.91 7.97 -17.57
C TRP A 97 -28.67 7.39 -16.36
N GLN A 98 -28.17 6.33 -15.72
CA GLN A 98 -28.88 5.73 -14.56
C GLN A 98 -28.60 6.45 -13.24
N HIS A 99 -27.61 7.34 -13.17
CA HIS A 99 -27.28 8.09 -11.96
C HIS A 99 -28.18 9.32 -11.71
N PHE A 100 -29.02 9.71 -12.68
CA PHE A 100 -29.88 10.90 -12.59
C PHE A 100 -31.35 10.60 -12.26
N LYS A 101 -31.73 9.35 -11.98
CA LYS A 101 -33.14 8.98 -11.80
C LYS A 101 -33.71 9.15 -10.38
N ASP A 102 -32.88 9.51 -9.40
CA ASP A 102 -33.30 9.60 -7.99
C ASP A 102 -33.36 11.03 -7.42
N VAL A 103 -33.45 12.06 -8.28
CA VAL A 103 -33.81 13.40 -7.80
C VAL A 103 -35.32 13.56 -7.96
N PRO A 104 -36.13 13.42 -6.89
CA PRO A 104 -37.54 13.78 -6.95
C PRO A 104 -37.63 15.27 -7.27
N THR A 105 -38.04 15.56 -8.51
CA THR A 105 -38.38 16.91 -8.92
C THR A 105 -39.73 17.21 -8.29
N TYR A 106 -39.73 17.85 -7.13
CA TYR A 106 -40.95 18.41 -6.57
C TYR A 106 -41.35 19.63 -7.41
N CYS A 107 -42.47 19.52 -8.14
CA CYS A 107 -43.16 20.66 -8.75
C CYS A 107 -43.97 21.44 -7.71
#